data_AF-A0A016SXH5-F1
#
_entry.id   AF-A0A016SXH5-F1
#
_cell.length_a   1.000
_cell.length_b   1.000
_cell.length_c   1.000
_cell.angle_alpha   90.00
_cell.angle_beta   90.00
_cell.angle_gamma   90.00
#
_symmetry.space_group_name_H-M   'P 1'
#
loop_
_entity.id
_entity.type
_entity.pdbx_description
1 polymer ?
#
loop_
_entity_poly.entity_id
_entity_poly.type
_entity_poly.pdbx_seq_one_letter_code
_entity_poly.pdbx_strand_id
1 'polypeptide(L)'
;MVLSTPPTGEIPSSPTSSVVEVPVQRPEDRAVRTSAKQQLVARPEDGPPKPIPLERQWAVARPQPQQSPQPSSSEPTVMCHFCNGRHWSSSCSVVFRLTDRMKMNVNRGACFLCCRKHAEKDCPFKERRCRACKSRSHDTSFCYLNNGVENDIDALEYSGFLEQCKAMADMVRKGESTGFY
;
A
#
# COMPACT_ATOMS: atom_id res chain seq x y z
N MET A 1 -63.87 16.05 -21.61
CA MET A 1 -62.89 15.11 -22.16
C MET A 1 -61.76 15.93 -22.73
N VAL A 2 -60.69 16.11 -21.95
CA VAL A 2 -59.60 17.05 -22.25
C VAL A 2 -58.39 16.20 -22.61
N LEU A 3 -58.02 16.22 -23.90
CA LEU A 3 -56.86 15.56 -24.46
C LEU A 3 -55.63 16.42 -24.16
N SER A 4 -54.77 15.95 -23.27
CA SER A 4 -53.46 16.56 -23.02
C SER A 4 -52.38 15.56 -23.40
N THR A 5 -51.80 15.77 -24.58
CA THR A 5 -50.54 15.15 -25.02
C THR A 5 -49.36 15.73 -24.23
N PRO A 6 -48.37 14.92 -23.80
CA PRO A 6 -47.13 15.46 -23.26
C PRO A 6 -46.15 15.90 -24.37
N PRO A 7 -45.31 16.92 -24.13
CA PRO A 7 -44.34 17.41 -25.10
C PRO A 7 -43.10 16.52 -25.20
N THR A 8 -42.64 16.33 -26.44
CA THR A 8 -41.37 15.73 -26.85
C THR A 8 -40.21 16.55 -26.28
N GLY A 9 -39.45 15.98 -25.35
CA GLY A 9 -38.20 16.55 -24.86
C GLY A 9 -37.05 16.18 -25.79
N GLU A 10 -36.53 17.18 -26.49
CA GLU A 10 -35.45 17.06 -27.46
C GLU A 10 -34.09 16.87 -26.78
N ILE A 11 -33.28 15.99 -27.36
CA ILE A 11 -31.93 15.63 -26.92
C ILE A 11 -30.95 16.69 -27.45
N PRO A 12 -30.14 17.36 -26.61
CA PRO A 12 -29.00 18.11 -27.12
C PRO A 12 -27.81 17.16 -27.33
N SER A 13 -27.65 16.73 -28.57
CA SER A 13 -26.42 16.13 -29.11
C SER A 13 -25.27 17.14 -29.04
N SER A 14 -24.17 16.77 -28.38
CA SER A 14 -22.94 17.57 -28.35
C SER A 14 -22.23 17.56 -29.71
N PRO A 15 -21.77 18.72 -30.22
CA PRO A 15 -20.89 18.73 -31.38
C PRO A 15 -19.44 18.39 -31.01
N THR A 16 -18.89 17.56 -31.86
CA THR A 16 -17.52 17.08 -31.98
C THR A 16 -16.47 18.18 -31.88
N SER A 17 -15.42 17.96 -31.09
CA SER A 17 -14.20 18.78 -31.13
C SER A 17 -13.07 18.02 -31.81
N SER A 18 -12.47 18.71 -32.77
CA SER A 18 -11.59 18.20 -33.80
C SER A 18 -10.24 17.71 -33.28
N VAL A 19 -9.79 16.66 -33.96
CA VAL A 19 -8.46 16.05 -33.91
C VAL A 19 -7.38 17.08 -34.20
N VAL A 20 -6.37 17.14 -33.33
CA VAL A 20 -5.04 17.66 -33.66
C VAL A 20 -4.05 16.54 -33.41
N GLU A 21 -3.58 15.92 -34.49
CA GLU A 21 -2.43 15.02 -34.49
C GLU A 21 -1.14 15.82 -34.27
N VAL A 22 -0.29 15.35 -33.35
CA VAL A 22 1.15 15.61 -33.40
C VAL A 22 1.89 14.33 -33.00
N PRO A 23 2.83 13.81 -33.83
CA PRO A 23 3.52 12.56 -33.59
C PRO A 23 4.83 12.78 -32.83
N VAL A 24 5.07 12.06 -31.72
CA VAL A 24 6.40 12.05 -31.07
C VAL A 24 6.73 10.66 -30.50
N GLN A 25 7.48 9.93 -31.31
CA GLN A 25 8.68 9.13 -31.04
C GLN A 25 8.84 8.39 -29.69
N ARG A 26 9.04 7.08 -29.85
CA ARG A 26 9.55 6.07 -28.92
C ARG A 26 11.00 6.39 -28.50
N PRO A 27 11.37 6.12 -27.24
CA PRO A 27 12.64 5.43 -27.00
C PRO A 27 12.51 4.30 -25.99
N GLU A 28 12.84 3.12 -26.48
CA GLU A 28 13.58 2.08 -25.79
C GLU A 28 14.88 2.65 -25.18
N ASP A 29 15.13 2.45 -23.88
CA ASP A 29 16.37 1.80 -23.43
C ASP A 29 16.31 1.41 -21.94
N ARG A 30 16.98 0.30 -21.69
CA ARG A 30 17.01 -0.58 -20.54
C ARG A 30 18.18 -0.20 -19.64
N ALA A 31 17.91 0.30 -18.44
CA ALA A 31 18.95 0.47 -17.41
C ALA A 31 18.68 -0.43 -16.20
N VAL A 32 19.18 -1.67 -16.29
CA VAL A 32 19.38 -2.58 -15.16
C VAL A 32 20.54 -2.05 -14.33
N ARG A 33 20.30 -1.68 -13.07
CA ARG A 33 21.35 -1.43 -12.08
C ARG A 33 21.54 -2.65 -11.19
N THR A 34 22.46 -3.53 -11.59
CA THR A 34 23.05 -4.58 -10.74
C THR A 34 24.23 -4.02 -9.97
N SER A 35 24.21 -4.19 -8.64
CA SER A 35 25.24 -3.68 -7.73
C SER A 35 26.35 -4.70 -7.46
N ALA A 36 27.59 -4.24 -7.64
CA ALA A 36 28.85 -4.60 -6.99
C ALA A 36 29.33 -6.06 -6.98
N LYS A 37 30.26 -6.35 -7.91
CA LYS A 37 31.24 -7.45 -7.82
C LYS A 37 32.36 -7.08 -6.83
N GLN A 38 32.71 -8.07 -6.01
CA GLN A 38 33.84 -8.13 -5.09
C GLN A 38 35.18 -7.97 -5.83
N GLN A 39 36.10 -7.18 -5.26
CA GLN A 39 37.46 -7.06 -5.74
C GLN A 39 38.43 -7.78 -4.80
N LEU A 40 39.13 -8.73 -5.42
CA LEU A 40 40.20 -9.58 -4.93
C LEU A 40 41.43 -8.75 -4.53
N VAL A 41 42.00 -9.00 -3.34
CA VAL A 41 43.30 -8.45 -2.92
C VAL A 41 44.28 -9.60 -2.74
N ALA A 42 45.44 -9.46 -3.37
CA ALA A 42 46.50 -10.46 -3.50
C ALA A 42 47.24 -10.74 -2.18
N ARG A 43 47.73 -11.99 -2.05
CA ARG A 43 48.67 -12.48 -1.03
C ARG A 43 50.10 -12.02 -1.33
N PRO A 44 50.94 -11.85 -0.30
CA PRO A 44 52.36 -12.15 -0.38
C PRO A 44 52.74 -13.39 0.45
N GLU A 45 53.82 -14.04 0.03
CA GLU A 45 54.29 -15.38 0.40
C GLU A 45 55.18 -15.43 1.66
N ASP A 46 55.18 -16.62 2.27
CA ASP A 46 56.06 -17.32 3.22
C ASP A 46 57.25 -16.64 3.94
N GLY A 47 57.26 -16.79 5.28
CA GLY A 47 58.44 -16.72 6.15
C GLY A 47 58.22 -17.55 7.45
N PRO A 48 59.25 -18.21 8.01
CA PRO A 48 59.09 -19.27 9.01
C PRO A 48 58.68 -18.76 10.41
N PRO A 49 57.96 -19.56 11.23
CA PRO A 49 57.44 -19.12 12.51
C PRO A 49 58.54 -19.10 13.58
N LYS A 50 58.65 -17.99 14.31
CA LYS A 50 59.46 -17.89 15.54
C LYS A 50 58.63 -18.37 16.74
N PRO A 51 59.20 -19.16 17.68
CA PRO A 51 58.46 -19.64 18.85
C PRO A 51 58.17 -18.50 19.84
N ILE A 52 56.98 -18.55 20.41
CA ILE A 52 56.44 -17.57 21.36
C ILE A 52 56.96 -17.92 22.77
N PRO A 53 57.62 -17.00 23.50
CA PRO A 53 57.95 -17.22 24.91
C PRO A 53 56.69 -17.24 25.80
N LEU A 54 56.59 -18.25 26.68
CA LEU A 54 55.43 -18.58 27.54
C LEU A 54 55.27 -17.66 28.79
N GLU A 55 55.91 -16.50 28.83
CA GLU A 55 55.93 -15.66 30.04
C GLU A 55 55.24 -14.31 29.83
N ARG A 56 53.91 -14.32 29.94
CA ARG A 56 53.13 -13.24 30.58
C ARG A 56 51.66 -13.63 30.72
N GLN A 57 51.47 -14.66 31.52
CA GLN A 57 50.24 -14.83 32.30
C GLN A 57 50.16 -13.64 33.29
N TRP A 58 48.95 -13.28 33.74
CA TRP A 58 48.60 -12.21 34.69
C TRP A 58 48.65 -10.74 34.21
N ALA A 59 47.61 -10.32 33.49
CA ALA A 59 47.18 -8.92 33.47
C ALA A 59 45.63 -8.83 33.51
N VAL A 60 45.13 -8.77 34.74
CA VAL A 60 43.92 -8.09 35.23
C VAL A 60 42.62 -8.28 34.42
N ALA A 61 41.74 -9.10 34.96
CA ALA A 61 40.32 -9.17 34.60
C ALA A 61 39.69 -7.77 34.72
N ARG A 62 39.32 -7.18 33.58
CA ARG A 62 38.46 -6.00 33.53
C ARG A 62 37.02 -6.48 33.74
N PRO A 63 36.31 -6.10 34.83
CA PRO A 63 34.90 -6.42 34.95
C PRO A 63 34.15 -5.73 33.81
N GLN A 64 33.50 -6.52 32.95
CA GLN A 64 32.52 -6.01 32.01
C GLN A 64 31.40 -5.36 32.83
N PRO A 65 31.02 -4.10 32.58
CA PRO A 65 29.76 -3.59 33.09
C PRO A 65 28.65 -4.46 32.50
N GLN A 66 27.91 -5.14 33.38
CA GLN A 66 26.71 -5.87 33.01
C GLN A 66 25.80 -4.92 32.24
N GLN A 67 25.56 -5.24 30.97
CA GLN A 67 24.53 -4.56 30.20
C GLN A 67 23.21 -4.88 30.87
N SER A 68 22.65 -3.90 31.59
CA SER A 68 21.29 -3.93 32.07
C SER A 68 20.37 -4.36 30.92
N PRO A 69 19.36 -5.22 31.15
CA PRO A 69 18.36 -5.51 30.13
C PRO A 69 17.73 -4.19 29.70
N GLN A 70 18.07 -3.73 28.50
CA GLN A 70 17.39 -2.60 27.90
C GLN A 70 15.91 -3.00 27.75
N PRO A 71 14.95 -2.16 28.15
CA PRO A 71 13.55 -2.42 27.81
C PRO A 71 13.49 -2.52 26.29
N SER A 72 13.12 -3.69 25.77
CA SER A 72 12.90 -3.89 24.35
C SER A 72 11.90 -2.82 23.90
N SER A 73 12.35 -1.85 23.11
CA SER A 73 11.44 -0.92 22.42
C SER A 73 10.44 -1.79 21.68
N SER A 74 9.21 -1.84 22.16
CA SER A 74 8.12 -2.51 21.47
C SER A 74 7.74 -1.60 20.31
N GLU A 75 8.59 -1.58 19.27
CA GLU A 75 8.31 -0.87 18.03
C GLU A 75 6.92 -1.31 17.54
N PRO A 76 6.04 -0.37 17.19
CA PRO A 76 4.70 -0.69 16.75
C PRO A 76 4.79 -1.57 15.51
N THR A 77 4.47 -2.85 15.69
CA THR A 77 4.50 -3.80 14.59
C THR A 77 3.34 -3.47 13.65
N VAL A 78 3.65 -3.22 12.38
CA VAL A 78 2.64 -3.06 11.33
C VAL A 78 1.80 -4.34 11.26
N MET A 79 0.50 -4.22 11.48
CA MET A 79 -0.46 -5.31 11.33
C MET A 79 -1.35 -5.05 10.12
N CYS A 80 -1.46 -6.05 9.25
CA CYS A 80 -2.36 -6.03 8.10
C CYS A 80 -3.81 -6.00 8.58
N HIS A 81 -4.60 -5.06 8.08
CA HIS A 81 -6.00 -4.99 8.44
C HIS A 81 -6.74 -6.24 7.96
N PHE A 82 -6.41 -6.82 6.80
CA PHE A 82 -7.20 -7.90 6.24
C PHE A 82 -6.96 -9.24 6.95
N CYS A 83 -5.70 -9.66 7.07
CA CYS A 83 -5.32 -10.99 7.57
C CYS A 83 -4.60 -10.98 8.92
N ASN A 84 -4.43 -9.81 9.56
CA ASN A 84 -3.70 -9.64 10.82
C ASN A 84 -2.23 -10.07 10.79
N GLY A 85 -1.66 -10.36 9.61
CA GLY A 85 -0.24 -10.66 9.43
C GLY A 85 0.67 -9.45 9.61
N ARG A 86 1.98 -9.70 9.77
CA ARG A 86 3.01 -8.67 9.95
C ARG A 86 3.46 -8.07 8.61
N HIS A 87 2.57 -7.34 7.93
CA HIS A 87 2.85 -6.65 6.67
C HIS A 87 1.87 -5.50 6.43
N TRP A 88 2.21 -4.59 5.50
CA TRP A 88 1.30 -3.52 5.08
C TRP A 88 0.09 -4.08 4.34
N SER A 89 -1.10 -3.60 4.70
CA SER A 89 -2.36 -4.01 4.06
C SER A 89 -2.34 -3.91 2.53
N SER A 90 -1.64 -2.91 1.98
CA SER A 90 -1.51 -2.69 0.52
C SER A 90 -0.75 -3.79 -0.21
N SER A 91 -0.03 -4.64 0.53
CA SER A 91 0.81 -5.72 0.03
C SER A 91 0.37 -7.08 0.59
N CYS A 92 -0.86 -7.19 1.09
CA CYS A 92 -1.40 -8.43 1.63
C CYS A 92 -1.54 -9.50 0.54
N SER A 93 -0.83 -10.62 0.66
CA SER A 93 -0.95 -11.76 -0.26
C SER A 93 -2.10 -12.70 0.08
N VAL A 94 -2.64 -12.63 1.31
CA VAL A 94 -3.73 -13.50 1.77
C VAL A 94 -5.08 -13.07 1.20
N VAL A 95 -5.33 -11.76 1.19
CA VAL A 95 -6.56 -11.17 0.62
C VAL A 95 -6.12 -10.36 -0.58
N PHE A 96 -6.02 -11.01 -1.74
CA PHE A 96 -5.37 -10.44 -2.92
C PHE A 96 -6.35 -9.75 -3.88
N ARG A 97 -7.63 -10.16 -3.95
CA ARG A 97 -8.65 -9.55 -4.80
C ARG A 97 -9.12 -8.19 -4.29
N LEU A 98 -9.28 -7.22 -5.19
CA LEU A 98 -9.70 -5.86 -4.85
C LEU A 98 -11.10 -5.84 -4.23
N THR A 99 -12.04 -6.58 -4.82
CA THR A 99 -13.42 -6.68 -4.35
C THR A 99 -13.50 -7.19 -2.91
N ASP A 100 -12.74 -8.23 -2.58
CA ASP A 100 -12.73 -8.81 -1.22
C ASP A 100 -12.19 -7.82 -0.19
N ARG A 101 -11.11 -7.12 -0.51
CA ARG A 101 -10.55 -6.07 0.37
C ARG A 101 -11.60 -5.00 0.66
N MET A 102 -12.32 -4.54 -0.37
CA MET A 102 -13.36 -3.53 -0.20
C MET A 102 -14.51 -4.05 0.67
N LYS A 103 -15.07 -5.23 0.36
CA LYS A 103 -16.15 -5.85 1.14
C LYS A 103 -15.77 -6.08 2.60
N MET A 104 -14.56 -6.60 2.87
CA MET A 104 -14.05 -6.77 4.23
C MET A 104 -13.95 -5.44 4.98
N ASN A 105 -13.57 -4.36 4.30
CA ASN A 105 -13.49 -3.03 4.90
C ASN A 105 -14.88 -2.45 5.19
N VAL A 106 -15.84 -2.65 4.29
CA VAL A 106 -17.26 -2.30 4.48
C VAL A 106 -17.85 -2.99 5.69
N ASN A 107 -17.69 -4.32 5.77
CA ASN A 107 -18.25 -5.13 6.86
C ASN A 107 -17.72 -4.74 8.24
N ARG A 108 -16.58 -4.02 8.30
CA ARG A 108 -16.01 -3.50 9.55
C ARG A 108 -16.45 -2.07 9.87
N GLY A 109 -17.18 -1.43 8.97
CA GLY A 109 -17.53 -0.01 9.02
C GLY A 109 -16.31 0.90 9.02
N ALA A 110 -15.22 0.48 8.37
CA ALA A 110 -13.93 1.16 8.43
C ALA A 110 -13.75 2.21 7.33
N CYS A 111 -12.99 3.26 7.65
CA CYS A 111 -12.66 4.35 6.74
C CYS A 111 -11.80 3.86 5.57
N PHE A 112 -12.15 4.18 4.33
CA PHE A 112 -11.34 3.77 3.17
C PHE A 112 -10.04 4.57 3.04
N LEU A 113 -9.88 5.67 3.78
CA LEU A 113 -8.66 6.48 3.79
C LEU A 113 -7.60 5.97 4.76
N CYS A 114 -7.91 5.10 5.73
CA CYS A 114 -6.90 4.60 6.68
C CYS A 114 -7.22 3.25 7.34
N CYS A 115 -8.32 2.59 6.96
CA CYS A 115 -8.77 1.30 7.46
C CYS A 115 -9.10 1.25 8.96
N ARG A 116 -9.32 2.39 9.62
CA ARG A 116 -9.74 2.49 11.03
C ARG A 116 -11.22 2.88 11.15
N LYS A 117 -11.83 2.64 12.32
CA LYS A 117 -13.24 2.97 12.58
C LYS A 117 -13.44 4.46 12.85
N HIS A 118 -13.87 5.20 11.82
CA HIS A 118 -14.38 6.57 11.87
C HIS A 118 -14.97 6.94 10.49
N ALA A 119 -15.69 8.07 10.40
CA ALA A 119 -16.15 8.61 9.12
C ALA A 119 -15.01 9.27 8.35
N GLU A 120 -15.03 9.21 7.02
CA GLU A 120 -13.94 9.73 6.18
C GLU A 120 -13.66 11.22 6.40
N LYS A 121 -14.71 12.01 6.65
CA LYS A 121 -14.63 13.43 6.98
C LYS A 121 -13.78 13.72 8.23
N ASP A 122 -13.77 12.78 9.17
CA ASP A 122 -13.06 12.85 10.45
C ASP A 122 -11.69 12.16 10.38
N CYS A 123 -11.27 11.69 9.21
CA CYS A 123 -10.02 10.99 9.04
C CYS A 123 -8.83 11.95 9.23
N PRO A 124 -7.92 11.69 10.18
CA PRO A 124 -6.71 12.50 10.37
C PRO A 124 -5.74 12.37 9.18
N PHE A 125 -5.94 11.37 8.32
CA PHE A 125 -5.11 11.10 7.14
C PHE A 125 -5.77 11.51 5.81
N LYS A 126 -6.80 12.39 5.83
CA LYS A 126 -7.49 12.87 4.61
C LYS A 126 -6.58 13.56 3.59
N GLU A 127 -5.41 14.00 4.02
CA GLU A 127 -4.42 14.61 3.14
C GLU A 127 -3.46 13.63 2.49
N ARG A 128 -3.41 12.40 3.00
CA ARG A 128 -2.54 11.35 2.48
C ARG A 128 -2.98 10.96 1.08
N ARG A 129 -2.01 10.91 0.17
CA ARG A 129 -2.23 10.45 -1.21
C ARG A 129 -1.95 8.96 -1.32
N CYS A 130 -2.75 8.27 -2.13
CA CYS A 130 -2.50 6.91 -2.56
C CYS A 130 -1.12 6.83 -3.23
N ARG A 131 -0.31 5.83 -2.85
CA ARG A 131 1.05 5.66 -3.39
C ARG A 131 1.04 5.29 -4.88
N ALA A 132 0.02 4.57 -5.32
CA ALA A 132 -0.15 4.12 -6.71
C ALA A 132 -0.69 5.24 -7.62
N CYS A 133 -1.90 5.73 -7.38
CA CYS A 133 -2.58 6.68 -8.28
C CYS A 133 -2.52 8.16 -7.87
N LYS A 134 -1.91 8.48 -6.71
CA LYS A 134 -1.81 9.84 -6.15
C LYS A 134 -3.13 10.52 -5.75
N SER A 135 -4.27 9.85 -5.90
CA SER A 135 -5.57 10.33 -5.39
C SER A 135 -5.60 10.42 -3.85
N ARG A 136 -6.44 11.29 -3.30
CA ARG A 136 -6.72 11.43 -1.85
C ARG A 136 -7.98 10.66 -1.42
N SER A 137 -8.64 9.96 -2.34
CA SER A 137 -9.95 9.36 -2.10
C SER A 137 -9.92 7.97 -1.47
N HIS A 138 -8.75 7.33 -1.34
CA HIS A 138 -8.62 5.96 -0.81
C HIS A 138 -7.20 5.64 -0.33
N ASP A 139 -7.08 4.65 0.56
CA ASP A 139 -5.84 3.95 0.89
C ASP A 139 -5.36 3.10 -0.30
N THR A 140 -4.05 2.93 -0.43
CA THR A 140 -3.44 2.14 -1.52
C THR A 140 -3.94 0.69 -1.59
N SER A 141 -4.41 0.12 -0.48
CA SER A 141 -5.02 -1.21 -0.45
C SER A 141 -6.31 -1.34 -1.26
N PHE A 142 -6.97 -0.23 -1.56
CA PHE A 142 -8.23 -0.20 -2.33
C PHE A 142 -8.05 0.40 -3.72
N CYS A 143 -6.81 0.59 -4.17
CA CYS A 143 -6.52 1.26 -5.43
C CYS A 143 -6.51 0.30 -6.61
N TYR A 144 -7.28 0.61 -7.65
CA TYR A 144 -7.25 -0.10 -8.94
C TYR A 144 -5.87 -0.07 -9.62
N LEU A 145 -5.01 0.91 -9.34
CA LEU A 145 -3.66 0.97 -9.92
C LEU A 145 -2.58 0.34 -9.02
N ASN A 146 -2.97 -0.36 -7.94
CA ASN A 146 -2.01 -1.04 -7.08
C ASN A 146 -1.64 -2.42 -7.65
N ASN A 147 -0.41 -2.55 -8.15
CA ASN A 147 0.12 -3.81 -8.70
C ASN A 147 0.23 -4.96 -7.67
N GLY A 148 0.08 -4.69 -6.37
CA GLY A 148 0.04 -5.71 -5.32
C GLY A 148 -1.37 -6.29 -5.05
N VAL A 149 -2.36 -5.93 -5.87
CA VAL A 149 -3.76 -6.33 -5.75
C VAL A 149 -4.22 -6.86 -7.10
N GLU A 150 -4.97 -7.96 -7.08
CA GLU A 150 -5.68 -8.44 -8.27
C GLU A 150 -6.92 -7.58 -8.49
N ASN A 151 -6.93 -6.85 -9.60
CA ASN A 151 -8.05 -6.02 -9.98
C ASN A 151 -9.12 -6.87 -10.67
N ASP A 152 -10.15 -7.24 -9.91
CA ASP A 152 -11.28 -8.05 -10.38
C ASP A 152 -12.55 -7.22 -10.62
N ILE A 153 -12.39 -5.91 -10.84
CA ILE A 153 -13.45 -4.93 -11.10
C ILE A 153 -13.10 -4.24 -12.42
N ASP A 154 -14.08 -3.92 -13.27
CA ASP A 154 -13.81 -3.14 -14.47
C ASP A 154 -13.34 -1.72 -14.13
N ALA A 155 -12.41 -1.17 -14.91
CA ALA A 155 -11.87 0.18 -14.67
C ALA A 155 -12.95 1.27 -14.70
N LEU A 156 -13.98 1.10 -15.53
CA LEU A 156 -15.11 2.03 -15.65
C LEU A 156 -16.06 1.95 -14.44
N GLU A 157 -16.16 0.77 -13.82
CA GLU A 157 -17.05 0.52 -12.67
C GLU A 157 -16.38 0.82 -11.32
N TYR A 158 -15.05 0.79 -11.26
CA TYR A 158 -14.27 0.93 -10.04
C TYR A 158 -14.65 2.14 -9.18
N SER A 159 -14.82 3.32 -9.79
CA SER A 159 -15.13 4.54 -9.06
C SER A 159 -16.50 4.47 -8.39
N GLY A 160 -17.51 3.97 -9.10
CA GLY A 160 -18.86 3.76 -8.58
C GLY A 160 -18.89 2.73 -7.46
N PHE A 161 -18.19 1.60 -7.65
CA PHE A 161 -18.12 0.56 -6.64
C PHE A 161 -17.40 1.03 -5.36
N LEU A 162 -16.32 1.81 -5.49
CA LEU A 162 -15.62 2.39 -4.34
C LEU A 162 -16.53 3.32 -3.53
N GLU A 163 -17.25 4.23 -4.19
CA GLU A 163 -18.16 5.16 -3.50
C GLU A 163 -19.35 4.43 -2.86
N GLN A 164 -19.90 3.41 -3.52
CA GLN A 164 -20.92 2.53 -2.93
C GLN A 164 -20.38 1.85 -1.66
N CYS A 165 -19.16 1.32 -1.71
CA CYS A 165 -18.54 0.68 -0.55
C CYS A 165 -18.33 1.66 0.61
N LYS A 166 -17.91 2.90 0.33
CA LYS A 166 -17.77 3.94 1.37
C LYS A 166 -19.09 4.28 2.04
N ALA A 167 -20.15 4.48 1.25
CA ALA A 167 -21.49 4.75 1.77
C ALA A 167 -21.98 3.59 2.64
N MET A 168 -21.82 2.35 2.17
CA MET A 168 -22.21 1.17 2.94
C MET A 168 -21.39 1.03 4.23
N ALA A 169 -20.09 1.31 4.21
CA ALA A 169 -19.26 1.32 5.42
C ALA A 169 -19.70 2.38 6.43
N ASP A 170 -20.22 3.53 5.97
CA ASP A 170 -20.81 4.54 6.85
C ASP A 170 -22.10 4.04 7.51
N MET A 171 -22.98 3.40 6.75
CA MET A 171 -24.21 2.77 7.26
C MET A 171 -23.88 1.66 8.29
N VAL A 172 -22.94 0.78 7.97
CA VAL A 172 -22.49 -0.29 8.89
C VAL A 172 -21.98 0.31 10.21
N ARG A 173 -21.23 1.41 10.13
CA ARG A 173 -20.70 2.08 11.34
C ARG A 173 -21.80 2.71 12.19
N LYS A 174 -22.86 3.21 11.57
CA LYS A 174 -24.05 3.77 12.24
C LYS A 174 -25.00 2.69 12.77
N GLY A 175 -24.79 1.42 12.41
CA GLY A 175 -25.70 0.32 12.75
C GLY A 175 -26.93 0.24 11.84
N GLU A 176 -26.90 0.89 10.68
CA GLU A 176 -28.00 0.95 9.70
C GLU A 176 -27.92 -0.20 8.66
N SER A 177 -26.83 -0.96 8.64
CA SER A 177 -26.60 -2.09 7.72
C SER A 177 -25.67 -3.14 8.35
N THR A 178 -25.81 -4.40 7.93
CA THR A 178 -24.89 -5.51 8.23
C THR A 178 -23.71 -5.61 7.25
N GLY A 179 -23.71 -4.79 6.19
CA GLY A 179 -22.72 -4.83 5.12
C GLY A 179 -23.11 -5.81 4.01
N PHE A 180 -22.15 -6.56 3.49
CA PHE A 180 -22.36 -7.56 2.43
C PHE A 180 -22.74 -8.97 2.95
N TYR A 181 -23.21 -9.08 4.20
CA TYR A 181 -23.68 -10.33 4.82
C TYR A 181 -25.20 -10.37 4.92
#